data_AF-A0A2H4T995-F1
#
_entry.id   AF-A0A2H4T995-F1
#
_cell.length_a   1.000
_cell.length_b   1.000
_cell.length_c   1.000
_cell.angle_alpha   90.00
_cell.angle_beta   90.00
_cell.angle_gamma   90.00
#
_symmetry.space_group_name_H-M   'P 1'
#
loop_
_entity.id
_entity.type
_entity.pdbx_description
1 polymer ?
#
loop_
_entity_poly.entity_id
_entity_poly.type
_entity_poly.pdbx_seq_one_letter_code
_entity_poly.pdbx_strand_id
1 'polypeptide(L)'
;MALKHATPMLDELDKGPWPSFVSDVKRMAAKGNRMCEDWLGLMEMSYKDKEGHWKHGGIVGVLGYGGGVIGRYCDRPDLFPSVAHFHTIRVNQPASKYYDTAVLRKLCDLWEAHGSGLTNMHGSTGDIVLLGTTTDQLEPIFYELTHDFQMDLGGSGSNMRTPESCLGMSRCEWSCINTQDIIYDITQEFQDALHRPMFPYKFKFKASGCPMDCVSAIARSDCSIIGTWRDQVRIDQAAVNAY
;
A
#
# COMPACT_ATOMS: atom_id res chain seq x y z
N MET A 1 22.28 -17.40 11.23
CA MET A 1 22.94 -16.57 12.26
C MET A 1 21.94 -16.25 13.34
N ALA A 2 22.37 -16.05 14.58
CA ALA A 2 21.48 -15.52 15.61
C ALA A 2 21.11 -14.07 15.25
N LEU A 3 19.84 -13.69 15.42
CA LEU A 3 19.39 -12.31 15.20
C LEU A 3 20.04 -11.37 16.22
N LYS A 4 20.23 -10.10 15.84
CA LYS A 4 20.81 -9.06 16.70
C LYS A 4 20.06 -8.89 18.03
N HIS A 5 18.73 -8.96 18.00
CA HIS A 5 17.86 -8.73 19.17
C HIS A 5 17.11 -10.01 19.54
N ALA A 6 16.94 -10.25 20.84
CA ALA A 6 16.07 -11.32 21.32
C ALA A 6 14.60 -10.89 21.24
N THR A 7 13.76 -11.71 20.61
CA THR A 7 12.35 -11.38 20.31
C THR A 7 11.34 -12.40 20.88
N PRO A 8 11.40 -12.75 22.17
CA PRO A 8 10.62 -13.85 22.72
C PRO A 8 9.10 -13.67 22.59
N MET A 9 8.56 -12.45 22.62
CA MET A 9 7.12 -12.25 22.41
C MET A 9 6.74 -12.39 20.94
N LEU A 10 7.55 -11.85 20.02
CA LEU A 10 7.32 -12.05 18.58
C LEU A 10 7.51 -13.51 18.15
N ASP A 11 8.40 -14.25 18.79
CA ASP A 11 8.64 -15.68 18.51
C ASP A 11 7.38 -16.53 18.72
N GLU A 12 6.50 -16.13 19.64
CA GLU A 12 5.21 -16.79 19.84
C GLU A 12 4.26 -16.65 18.63
N LEU A 13 4.43 -15.60 17.82
CA LEU A 13 3.60 -15.34 16.64
C LEU A 13 4.02 -16.18 15.42
N ASP A 14 5.16 -16.87 15.50
CA ASP A 14 5.55 -17.87 14.50
C ASP A 14 4.81 -19.20 14.68
N LYS A 15 4.04 -19.35 15.77
CA LYS A 15 3.22 -20.53 16.03
C LYS A 15 1.89 -20.43 15.27
N GLY A 16 1.35 -21.60 14.95
CA GLY A 16 0.03 -21.73 14.31
C GLY A 16 0.09 -21.78 12.78
N PRO A 17 -1.07 -21.95 12.13
CA PRO A 17 -1.14 -22.24 10.69
C PRO A 17 -1.17 -20.99 9.79
N TRP A 18 -1.46 -19.81 10.35
CA TRP A 18 -1.53 -18.58 9.56
C TRP A 18 -0.13 -18.09 9.16
N PRO A 19 0.10 -17.60 7.93
CA PRO A 19 1.40 -17.09 7.52
C PRO A 19 1.86 -15.95 8.45
N SER A 20 2.94 -16.22 9.20
CA SER A 20 3.50 -15.28 10.17
C SER A 20 4.28 -14.18 9.47
N PHE A 21 3.93 -12.93 9.75
CA PHE A 21 4.74 -11.79 9.33
C PHE A 21 6.11 -11.78 10.02
N VAL A 22 6.21 -12.30 11.26
CA VAL A 22 7.46 -12.39 12.00
C VAL A 22 8.44 -13.31 11.28
N SER A 23 7.97 -14.48 10.83
CA SER A 23 8.77 -15.43 10.05
C SER A 23 9.32 -14.81 8.76
N ASP A 24 8.51 -14.01 8.07
CA ASP A 24 8.92 -13.34 6.84
C ASP A 24 10.00 -12.27 7.11
N VAL A 25 9.78 -11.40 8.10
CA VAL A 25 10.77 -10.36 8.46
C VAL A 25 12.06 -10.99 8.98
N LYS A 26 11.98 -12.07 9.77
CA LYS A 26 13.16 -12.84 10.22
C LYS A 26 13.95 -13.42 9.08
N ARG A 27 13.30 -13.86 8.00
CA ARG A 27 13.99 -14.34 6.78
C ARG A 27 14.80 -13.23 6.12
N MET A 28 14.27 -12.00 6.06
CA MET A 28 15.01 -10.85 5.54
C MET A 28 16.16 -10.45 6.46
N ALA A 29 15.92 -10.40 7.77
CA ALA A 29 16.95 -10.17 8.78
C ALA A 29 18.08 -11.21 8.69
N ALA A 30 17.76 -12.49 8.53
CA ALA A 30 18.73 -13.59 8.39
C ALA A 30 19.61 -13.49 7.13
N LYS A 31 19.18 -12.74 6.10
CA LYS A 31 20.00 -12.38 4.93
C LYS A 31 20.94 -11.20 5.18
N GLY A 32 20.95 -10.62 6.39
CA GLY A 32 21.78 -9.48 6.77
C GLY A 32 21.10 -8.12 6.61
N ASN A 33 19.77 -8.08 6.43
CA ASN A 33 19.04 -6.81 6.34
C ASN A 33 18.91 -6.16 7.73
N ARG A 34 19.76 -5.15 7.99
CA ARG A 34 19.86 -4.47 9.29
C ARG A 34 18.60 -3.67 9.66
N MET A 35 17.87 -3.14 8.68
CA MET A 35 16.59 -2.45 8.95
C MET A 35 15.56 -3.46 9.49
N CYS A 36 15.48 -4.66 8.91
CA CYS A 36 14.60 -5.72 9.41
C CYS A 36 15.01 -6.22 10.80
N GLU A 37 16.31 -6.35 11.08
CA GLU A 37 16.81 -6.70 12.42
C GLU A 37 16.38 -5.68 13.48
N ASP A 38 16.66 -4.40 13.25
CA ASP A 38 16.31 -3.34 14.20
C ASP A 38 14.79 -3.12 14.28
N TRP A 39 14.05 -3.34 13.19
CA TRP A 39 12.58 -3.31 13.20
C TRP A 39 12.01 -4.41 14.10
N LEU A 40 12.54 -5.63 14.05
CA LEU A 40 12.13 -6.73 14.95
C LEU A 40 12.41 -6.38 16.42
N GLY A 41 13.57 -5.79 16.71
CA GLY A 41 13.92 -5.33 18.06
C GLY A 41 12.98 -4.23 18.57
N LEU A 42 12.68 -3.24 17.73
CA LEU A 42 11.74 -2.16 18.04
C LEU A 42 10.33 -2.70 18.28
N MET A 43 9.87 -3.62 17.44
CA MET A 43 8.55 -4.25 17.57
C MET A 43 8.45 -5.09 18.84
N GLU A 44 9.49 -5.85 19.19
CA GLU A 44 9.55 -6.59 20.47
C GLU A 44 9.45 -5.64 21.67
N MET A 45 10.15 -4.49 21.63
CA MET A 45 10.02 -3.47 22.66
C MET A 45 8.58 -2.95 22.76
N SER A 46 7.96 -2.62 21.62
CA SER A 46 6.55 -2.22 21.57
C SER A 46 5.60 -3.29 22.12
N TYR A 47 5.88 -4.58 21.94
CA TYR A 47 5.09 -5.67 22.53
C TYR A 47 5.20 -5.73 24.06
N LYS A 48 6.41 -5.48 24.60
CA LYS A 48 6.65 -5.44 26.04
C LYS A 48 5.98 -4.25 26.69
N ASP A 49 6.19 -3.07 26.12
CA ASP A 49 5.77 -1.79 26.70
C ASP A 49 4.32 -1.46 26.37
N LYS A 50 3.75 -2.12 25.35
CA LYS A 50 2.38 -1.92 24.84
C LYS A 50 2.14 -0.49 24.35
N GLU A 51 3.18 0.12 23.79
CA GLU A 51 3.16 1.46 23.21
C GLU A 51 3.92 1.51 21.88
N GLY A 52 3.61 2.52 21.06
CA GLY A 52 4.26 2.71 19.77
C GLY A 52 5.55 3.51 19.90
N HIS A 53 6.69 2.91 19.52
CA HIS A 53 8.01 3.54 19.58
C HIS A 53 8.37 4.33 18.31
N TRP A 54 7.42 5.12 17.85
CA TRP A 54 7.58 6.00 16.71
C TRP A 54 7.22 7.43 17.08
N LYS A 55 8.09 8.38 16.77
CA LYS A 55 7.85 9.81 17.04
C LYS A 55 6.63 10.34 16.28
N HIS A 56 6.10 11.45 16.77
CA HIS A 56 5.03 12.17 16.11
C HIS A 56 5.46 12.71 14.74
N GLY A 57 4.69 12.34 13.71
CA GLY A 57 4.83 12.88 12.36
C GLY A 57 6.19 12.65 11.68
N GLY A 58 6.45 13.51 10.70
CA GLY A 58 7.63 13.51 9.86
C GLY A 58 7.28 14.10 8.49
N ILE A 59 7.91 15.22 8.12
CA ILE A 59 7.70 15.88 6.84
C ILE A 59 8.91 15.60 5.96
N VAL A 60 8.69 14.73 4.98
CA VAL A 60 9.65 14.36 3.94
C VAL A 60 8.88 14.09 2.66
N GLY A 61 9.53 14.18 1.51
CA GLY A 61 8.89 13.99 0.22
C GLY A 61 9.91 14.09 -0.90
N VAL A 62 9.40 14.20 -2.12
CA VAL A 62 10.17 14.39 -3.34
C VAL A 62 9.83 15.74 -3.96
N LEU A 63 10.78 16.35 -4.67
CA LEU A 63 10.60 17.64 -5.30
C LEU A 63 9.44 17.61 -6.31
N GLY A 64 8.63 18.65 -6.28
CA GLY A 64 7.45 18.80 -7.16
C GLY A 64 6.15 18.27 -6.57
N TYR A 65 6.19 17.34 -5.60
CA TYR A 65 5.01 16.76 -4.94
C TYR A 65 4.91 17.15 -3.46
N GLY A 66 3.68 17.37 -2.99
CA GLY A 66 3.38 17.68 -1.59
C GLY A 66 2.89 16.47 -0.78
N GLY A 67 2.94 15.27 -1.37
CA GLY A 67 2.47 14.03 -0.77
C GLY A 67 3.16 12.80 -1.39
N GLY A 68 2.70 11.60 -1.00
CA GLY A 68 3.21 10.31 -1.48
C GLY A 68 4.17 9.61 -0.53
N VAL A 69 4.83 10.36 0.36
CA VAL A 69 5.75 9.80 1.38
C VAL A 69 5.25 10.12 2.79
N ILE A 70 5.26 9.12 3.67
CA ILE A 70 4.95 9.28 5.09
C ILE A 70 6.25 9.21 5.88
N GLY A 71 6.72 10.36 6.37
CA GLY A 71 7.86 10.45 7.27
C GLY A 71 7.58 9.75 8.59
N ARG A 72 8.57 9.00 9.06
CA ARG A 72 8.52 8.26 10.32
C ARG A 72 9.93 8.10 10.89
N TYR A 73 10.04 8.30 12.19
CA TYR A 73 11.30 8.28 12.93
C TYR A 73 11.15 7.46 14.21
N CYS A 74 12.09 6.57 14.48
CA CYS A 74 12.15 5.82 15.73
C CYS A 74 12.40 6.77 16.92
N ASP A 75 11.75 6.54 18.06
CA ASP A 75 11.99 7.31 19.28
C ASP A 75 13.23 6.86 20.07
N ARG A 76 13.75 5.65 19.76
CA ARG A 76 14.97 5.04 20.32
C ARG A 76 16.05 4.77 19.26
N PRO A 77 16.54 5.81 18.56
CA PRO A 77 17.60 5.64 17.54
C PRO A 77 18.94 5.19 18.14
N ASP A 78 19.14 5.38 19.45
CA ASP A 78 20.29 4.87 20.20
C ASP A 78 20.33 3.34 20.25
N LEU A 79 19.16 2.69 20.29
CA LEU A 79 19.04 1.23 20.31
C LEU A 79 18.83 0.63 18.92
N PHE A 80 18.06 1.33 18.08
CA PHE A 80 17.61 0.85 16.78
C PHE A 80 18.03 1.82 15.66
N PRO A 81 19.34 2.03 15.44
CA PRO A 81 19.85 3.04 14.52
C PRO A 81 19.45 2.77 13.06
N SER A 82 19.26 1.52 12.65
CA SER A 82 18.91 1.19 11.26
C SER A 82 17.48 1.56 10.89
N VAL A 83 16.63 1.83 11.89
CA VAL A 83 15.25 2.32 11.69
C VAL A 83 15.07 3.72 12.30
N ALA A 84 16.16 4.45 12.54
CA ALA A 84 16.10 5.85 12.96
C ALA A 84 15.26 6.68 11.98
N HIS A 85 15.41 6.43 10.68
CA HIS A 85 14.49 6.83 9.64
C HIS A 85 13.81 5.57 9.09
N PHE A 86 12.48 5.60 8.95
CA PHE A 86 11.72 4.45 8.46
C PHE A 86 10.53 4.89 7.61
N HIS A 87 10.82 5.69 6.58
CA HIS A 87 9.80 6.35 5.78
C HIS A 87 9.03 5.35 4.92
N THR A 88 7.74 5.61 4.74
CA THR A 88 6.87 4.80 3.88
C THR A 88 6.63 5.54 2.56
N ILE A 89 6.89 4.87 1.44
CA ILE A 89 6.56 5.40 0.11
C ILE A 89 5.30 4.69 -0.38
N ARG A 90 4.33 5.49 -0.86
CA ARG A 90 3.13 4.99 -1.53
C ARG A 90 3.37 5.03 -3.02
N VAL A 91 3.23 3.90 -3.69
CA VAL A 91 3.34 3.79 -5.15
C VAL A 91 1.95 3.48 -5.71
N ASN A 92 1.54 4.25 -6.71
CA ASN A 92 0.24 4.10 -7.33
C ASN A 92 0.13 2.75 -8.04
N GLN A 93 -0.92 2.00 -7.72
CA GLN A 93 -1.13 0.64 -8.23
C GLN A 93 -1.97 0.65 -9.53
N PRO A 94 -1.81 -0.35 -10.42
CA PRO A 94 -2.76 -0.58 -11.50
C PRO A 94 -4.16 -0.89 -10.94
N ALA A 95 -5.20 -0.39 -11.62
CA ALA A 95 -6.60 -0.57 -11.20
C ALA A 95 -6.94 -2.05 -10.99
N SER A 96 -7.51 -2.37 -9.82
CA SER A 96 -7.81 -3.74 -9.38
C SER A 96 -6.60 -4.67 -9.22
N LYS A 97 -5.37 -4.14 -9.14
CA LYS A 97 -4.17 -4.86 -8.68
C LYS A 97 -3.80 -6.07 -9.55
N TYR A 98 -3.98 -5.97 -10.86
CA TYR A 98 -3.42 -6.94 -11.80
C TYR A 98 -1.96 -6.62 -12.07
N TYR A 99 -1.10 -7.65 -12.00
CA TYR A 99 0.33 -7.52 -12.22
C TYR A 99 0.84 -8.62 -13.13
N ASP A 100 1.84 -8.29 -13.94
CA ASP A 100 2.76 -9.30 -14.44
C ASP A 100 3.91 -9.52 -13.42
N THR A 101 4.62 -10.63 -13.58
CA THR A 101 5.74 -10.94 -12.66
C THR A 101 6.99 -10.10 -12.93
N ALA A 102 7.10 -9.45 -14.09
CA ALA A 102 8.27 -8.64 -14.42
C ALA A 102 8.25 -7.32 -13.64
N VAL A 103 7.11 -6.62 -13.58
CA VAL A 103 6.95 -5.39 -12.80
C VAL A 103 7.12 -5.65 -11.29
N LEU A 104 6.61 -6.77 -10.78
CA LEU A 104 6.77 -7.11 -9.37
C LEU A 104 8.23 -7.43 -9.01
N ARG A 105 8.96 -8.14 -9.87
CA ARG A 105 10.39 -8.40 -9.65
C ARG A 105 11.20 -7.12 -9.68
N LYS A 106 10.95 -6.24 -10.67
CA LYS A 106 11.59 -4.92 -10.73
C LYS A 106 11.35 -4.10 -9.46
N LEU A 107 10.11 -4.07 -8.95
CA LEU A 107 9.77 -3.39 -7.69
C LEU A 107 10.50 -4.01 -6.49
N CYS A 108 10.66 -5.33 -6.44
CA CYS A 108 11.46 -5.99 -5.42
C CYS A 108 12.95 -5.60 -5.53
N ASP A 109 13.52 -5.58 -6.73
CA ASP A 109 14.93 -5.24 -6.97
C ASP A 109 15.23 -3.78 -6.55
N LEU A 110 14.39 -2.83 -7.00
CA LEU A 110 14.41 -1.43 -6.56
C LEU A 110 14.36 -1.33 -5.04
N TRP A 111 13.41 -2.04 -4.42
CA TRP A 111 13.16 -1.90 -2.99
C TRP A 111 14.20 -2.60 -2.11
N GLU A 112 14.83 -3.67 -2.59
CA GLU A 112 15.97 -4.30 -1.93
C GLU A 112 17.23 -3.42 -2.01
N ALA A 113 17.41 -2.67 -3.10
CA ALA A 113 18.52 -1.74 -3.25
C ALA A 113 18.38 -0.47 -2.39
N HIS A 114 17.16 0.07 -2.29
CA HIS A 114 16.93 1.41 -1.73
C HIS A 114 16.13 1.44 -0.42
N GLY A 115 15.63 0.31 0.06
CA GLY A 115 14.74 0.26 1.21
C GLY A 115 14.96 -0.94 2.12
N SER A 116 13.97 -1.18 2.98
CA SER A 116 14.01 -2.27 3.95
C SER A 116 13.74 -3.65 3.32
N GLY A 117 13.25 -3.71 2.08
CA GLY A 117 12.69 -4.93 1.49
C GLY A 117 11.29 -5.31 2.02
N LEU A 118 10.76 -4.62 3.04
CA LEU A 118 9.42 -4.86 3.59
C LEU A 118 8.35 -4.10 2.81
N THR A 119 7.22 -4.73 2.54
CA THR A 119 6.10 -4.10 1.83
C THR A 119 4.77 -4.35 2.52
N ASN A 120 3.76 -3.54 2.18
CA ASN A 120 2.38 -3.98 2.27
C ASN A 120 1.80 -4.06 0.85
N MET A 121 1.27 -5.23 0.51
CA MET A 121 0.60 -5.53 -0.76
C MET A 121 -0.86 -5.82 -0.44
N HIS A 122 -1.70 -4.82 -0.17
CA HIS A 122 -1.54 -3.38 -0.44
C HIS A 122 -1.91 -2.54 0.78
N GLY A 123 -1.69 -1.23 0.71
CA GLY A 123 -2.29 -0.28 1.64
C GLY A 123 -3.81 -0.23 1.49
N SER A 124 -4.53 0.04 2.58
CA SER A 124 -6.01 0.02 2.57
C SER A 124 -6.66 1.03 1.62
N THR A 125 -5.93 2.00 1.07
CA THR A 125 -6.50 2.89 0.03
C THR A 125 -6.41 2.24 -1.35
N GLY A 126 -5.32 1.53 -1.64
CA GLY A 126 -5.03 0.90 -2.92
C GLY A 126 -3.52 0.72 -3.15
N ASP A 127 -2.73 1.70 -2.68
CA ASP A 127 -1.30 1.85 -2.95
C ASP A 127 -0.47 0.59 -2.69
N ILE A 128 0.54 0.36 -3.51
CA ILE A 128 1.69 -0.45 -3.11
C ILE A 128 2.44 0.33 -2.03
N VAL A 129 2.76 -0.32 -0.93
CA VAL A 129 3.44 0.31 0.21
C VAL A 129 4.86 -0.23 0.30
N LEU A 130 5.83 0.64 0.05
CA LEU A 130 7.24 0.36 0.29
C LEU A 130 7.58 0.85 1.71
N LEU A 131 7.77 -0.08 2.64
CA LEU A 131 7.74 0.18 4.08
C LEU A 131 9.14 0.30 4.68
N GLY A 132 9.65 1.52 4.80
CA GLY A 132 10.90 1.79 5.51
C GLY A 132 12.07 2.05 4.57
N THR A 133 12.45 3.32 4.46
CA THR A 133 13.69 3.79 3.83
C THR A 133 14.15 5.07 4.54
N THR A 134 15.28 5.63 4.12
CA THR A 134 15.87 6.86 4.63
C THR A 134 15.55 8.05 3.71
N THR A 135 15.79 9.27 4.20
CA THR A 135 15.40 10.49 3.47
C THR A 135 16.18 10.67 2.16
N ASP A 136 17.46 10.31 2.15
CA ASP A 136 18.37 10.40 1.00
C ASP A 136 18.01 9.44 -0.14
N GLN A 137 17.20 8.41 0.14
CA GLN A 137 16.76 7.43 -0.86
C GLN A 137 15.44 7.80 -1.55
N LEU A 138 14.71 8.81 -1.05
CA LEU A 138 13.39 9.17 -1.59
C LEU A 138 13.45 9.61 -3.06
N GLU A 139 14.40 10.49 -3.40
CA GLU A 139 14.59 10.98 -4.78
C GLU A 139 15.13 9.89 -5.71
N PRO A 140 16.16 9.10 -5.34
CA PRO A 140 16.58 7.94 -6.14
C PRO A 140 15.44 6.97 -6.47
N ILE A 141 14.63 6.61 -5.47
CA ILE A 141 13.49 5.70 -5.67
C ILE A 141 12.48 6.32 -6.63
N PHE A 142 12.16 7.60 -6.45
CA PHE A 142 11.20 8.28 -7.31
C PHE A 142 11.71 8.43 -8.75
N TYR A 143 13.01 8.70 -8.93
CA TYR A 143 13.64 8.75 -10.23
C TYR A 143 13.50 7.42 -10.98
N GLU A 144 13.87 6.30 -10.34
CA GLU A 144 13.81 4.98 -10.96
C GLU A 144 12.34 4.56 -11.24
N LEU A 145 11.42 4.80 -10.31
CA LEU A 145 9.99 4.54 -10.53
C LEU A 145 9.46 5.27 -11.78
N THR A 146 9.82 6.54 -11.95
CA THR A 146 9.30 7.37 -13.05
C THR A 146 10.00 7.09 -14.37
N HIS A 147 11.33 6.95 -14.37
CA HIS A 147 12.13 6.84 -15.60
C HIS A 147 12.17 5.41 -16.15
N ASP A 148 12.25 4.41 -15.28
CA ASP A 148 12.50 3.03 -15.70
C ASP A 148 11.23 2.13 -15.60
N PHE A 149 10.27 2.49 -14.76
CA PHE A 149 9.11 1.64 -14.43
C PHE A 149 7.81 2.23 -14.99
N GLN A 150 7.81 3.52 -15.36
CA GLN A 150 6.61 4.26 -15.75
C GLN A 150 5.52 4.20 -14.67
N MET A 151 5.95 4.21 -13.41
CA MET A 151 5.09 4.23 -12.23
C MET A 151 5.26 5.56 -11.51
N ASP A 152 4.23 5.95 -10.77
CA ASP A 152 4.22 7.20 -10.02
C ASP A 152 3.85 6.95 -8.55
N LEU A 153 4.03 7.94 -7.71
CA LEU A 153 3.64 7.91 -6.31
C LEU A 153 2.11 7.92 -6.16
N GLY A 154 1.65 7.39 -5.04
CA GLY A 154 0.27 7.50 -4.58
C GLY A 154 0.02 8.79 -3.80
N GLY A 155 -1.23 8.99 -3.36
CA GLY A 155 -1.63 10.21 -2.64
C GLY A 155 -1.49 10.13 -1.11
N SER A 156 -1.05 11.24 -0.49
CA SER A 156 -1.15 11.47 0.95
C SER A 156 -1.22 12.96 1.30
N GLY A 157 -1.89 13.32 2.40
CA GLY A 157 -2.10 14.72 2.81
C GLY A 157 -3.55 15.17 2.61
N SER A 158 -3.75 16.48 2.48
CA SER A 158 -5.06 17.11 2.19
C SER A 158 -5.24 17.28 0.67
N ASN A 159 -5.33 16.15 0.00
CA ASN A 159 -5.40 15.98 -1.45
C ASN A 159 -6.39 14.88 -1.83
N MET A 160 -6.60 14.70 -3.14
CA MET A 160 -7.09 13.45 -3.67
C MET A 160 -6.11 12.33 -3.29
N ARG A 161 -6.65 11.21 -2.83
CA ARG A 161 -5.89 9.99 -2.59
C ARG A 161 -6.06 9.06 -3.77
N THR A 162 -5.15 8.09 -3.85
CA THR A 162 -5.15 7.03 -4.86
C THR A 162 -6.53 6.38 -5.00
N PRO A 163 -7.17 6.49 -6.18
CA PRO A 163 -8.43 5.82 -6.45
C PRO A 163 -8.26 4.30 -6.51
N GLU A 164 -9.35 3.56 -6.31
CA GLU A 164 -9.33 2.10 -6.49
C GLU A 164 -10.70 1.56 -6.91
N SER A 165 -10.69 0.45 -7.64
CA SER A 165 -11.90 -0.26 -8.07
C SER A 165 -11.95 -1.70 -7.55
N CYS A 166 -13.16 -2.28 -7.56
CA CYS A 166 -13.26 -3.73 -7.66
C CYS A 166 -12.81 -4.22 -9.04
N LEU A 167 -12.55 -5.53 -9.17
CA LEU A 167 -12.08 -6.14 -10.44
C LEU A 167 -13.02 -5.93 -11.63
N GLY A 168 -14.28 -5.58 -11.39
CA GLY A 168 -15.23 -5.15 -12.42
C GLY A 168 -15.38 -6.14 -13.58
N MET A 169 -15.42 -5.60 -14.80
CA MET A 169 -15.65 -6.37 -16.02
C MET A 169 -14.49 -7.31 -16.38
N SER A 170 -13.31 -7.20 -15.75
CA SER A 170 -12.19 -8.12 -16.04
C SER A 170 -12.51 -9.57 -15.70
N ARG A 171 -13.33 -9.81 -14.66
CA ARG A 171 -13.63 -11.16 -14.18
C ARG A 171 -14.92 -11.27 -13.34
N CYS A 172 -15.87 -10.36 -13.50
CA CYS A 172 -17.17 -10.45 -12.84
C CYS A 172 -18.30 -10.17 -13.82
N GLU A 173 -19.21 -11.13 -13.95
CA GLU A 173 -20.40 -11.09 -14.78
C GLU A 173 -21.50 -10.16 -14.24
N TRP A 174 -21.33 -9.63 -13.02
CA TRP A 174 -22.26 -8.67 -12.39
C TRP A 174 -21.85 -7.22 -12.57
N SER A 175 -20.67 -6.94 -13.14
CA SER A 175 -20.20 -5.56 -13.27
C SER A 175 -21.03 -4.79 -14.29
N CYS A 176 -21.74 -3.75 -13.83
CA CYS A 176 -22.60 -2.90 -14.64
C CYS A 176 -21.85 -1.75 -15.32
N ILE A 177 -20.64 -1.45 -14.85
CA ILE A 177 -19.76 -0.39 -15.35
C ILE A 177 -18.32 -0.91 -15.51
N ASN A 178 -17.53 -0.27 -16.36
CA ASN A 178 -16.10 -0.56 -16.47
C ASN A 178 -15.34 0.17 -15.36
N THR A 179 -15.27 -0.44 -14.18
CA THR A 179 -14.69 0.18 -12.98
C THR A 179 -13.20 0.48 -13.12
N GLN A 180 -12.44 -0.36 -13.81
CA GLN A 180 -11.01 -0.19 -14.00
C GLN A 180 -10.71 1.03 -14.87
N ASP A 181 -11.45 1.19 -15.96
CA ASP A 181 -11.32 2.32 -16.88
C ASP A 181 -11.68 3.65 -16.20
N ILE A 182 -12.81 3.69 -15.47
CA ILE A 182 -13.21 4.85 -14.67
C ILE A 182 -12.11 5.26 -13.69
N ILE A 183 -11.53 4.29 -12.98
CA ILE A 183 -10.49 4.56 -11.99
C ILE A 183 -9.20 5.02 -12.65
N TYR A 184 -8.81 4.42 -13.77
CA TYR A 184 -7.63 4.85 -14.53
C TYR A 184 -7.81 6.30 -15.01
N ASP A 185 -8.93 6.61 -15.65
CA ASP A 185 -9.24 7.94 -16.19
C ASP A 185 -9.24 9.02 -15.10
N ILE A 186 -9.98 8.80 -13.99
CA ILE A 186 -9.97 9.71 -12.83
C ILE A 186 -8.55 9.90 -12.28
N THR A 187 -7.76 8.83 -12.23
CA THR A 187 -6.39 8.90 -11.71
C THR A 187 -5.49 9.74 -12.61
N GLN A 188 -5.64 9.65 -13.93
CA GLN A 188 -4.86 10.43 -14.89
C GLN A 188 -5.31 11.88 -14.97
N GLU A 189 -6.63 12.13 -15.04
CA GLU A 189 -7.21 13.47 -15.15
C GLU A 189 -6.84 14.35 -13.94
N PHE A 190 -6.86 13.78 -12.72
CA PHE A 190 -6.66 14.54 -11.49
C PHE A 190 -5.28 14.33 -10.84
N GLN A 191 -4.24 14.06 -11.64
CA GLN A 191 -2.85 13.90 -11.15
C GLN A 191 -2.40 15.08 -10.27
N ASP A 192 -2.68 16.32 -10.68
CA ASP A 192 -2.31 17.51 -9.91
C ASP A 192 -2.95 17.52 -8.52
N ALA A 193 -4.25 17.24 -8.46
CA ALA A 193 -5.01 17.17 -7.21
C ALA A 193 -4.60 15.99 -6.32
N LEU A 194 -4.01 14.94 -6.88
CA LEU A 194 -3.46 13.79 -6.14
C LEU A 194 -2.08 14.13 -5.55
N HIS A 195 -1.21 14.78 -6.32
CA HIS A 195 0.18 15.02 -5.95
C HIS A 195 0.42 16.32 -5.18
N ARG A 196 -0.42 17.34 -5.38
CA ARG A 196 -0.26 18.68 -4.79
C ARG A 196 -1.45 18.99 -3.90
N PRO A 197 -1.31 18.89 -2.56
CA PRO A 197 -2.39 19.16 -1.62
C PRO A 197 -2.94 20.58 -1.74
N MET A 198 -4.16 20.70 -2.27
CA MET A 198 -4.88 21.96 -2.44
C MET A 198 -6.29 21.92 -1.80
N PHE A 199 -6.67 20.82 -1.16
CA PHE A 199 -8.00 20.66 -0.58
C PHE A 199 -7.99 20.99 0.92
N PRO A 200 -9.16 21.33 1.50
CA PRO A 200 -9.28 21.51 2.95
C PRO A 200 -8.92 20.24 3.74
N TYR A 201 -9.22 19.06 3.17
CA TYR A 201 -8.82 17.78 3.74
C TYR A 201 -8.68 16.69 2.67
N LYS A 202 -8.47 15.44 3.09
CA LYS A 202 -8.31 14.29 2.18
C LYS A 202 -9.62 14.01 1.42
N PHE A 203 -9.51 13.55 0.18
CA PHE A 203 -10.64 13.12 -0.64
C PHE A 203 -10.32 11.79 -1.35
N LYS A 204 -11.28 10.88 -1.48
CA LYS A 204 -11.08 9.55 -2.05
C LYS A 204 -12.17 9.21 -3.06
N PHE A 205 -11.75 8.62 -4.18
CA PHE A 205 -12.64 7.95 -5.13
C PHE A 205 -12.55 6.43 -4.98
N LYS A 206 -13.69 5.74 -5.02
CA LYS A 206 -13.76 4.28 -5.21
C LYS A 206 -14.90 3.88 -6.12
N ALA A 207 -14.65 2.86 -6.96
CA ALA A 207 -15.64 2.35 -7.92
C ALA A 207 -15.95 0.87 -7.71
N SER A 208 -17.22 0.54 -7.51
CA SER A 208 -17.75 -0.81 -7.44
C SER A 208 -18.67 -1.09 -8.62
N GLY A 209 -18.47 -2.23 -9.28
CA GLY A 209 -19.19 -2.57 -10.50
C GLY A 209 -20.68 -2.86 -10.28
N CYS A 210 -21.06 -3.21 -9.04
CA CYS A 210 -22.43 -3.51 -8.65
C CYS A 210 -22.65 -3.26 -7.15
N PRO A 211 -23.88 -3.39 -6.63
CA PRO A 211 -24.20 -3.17 -5.22
C PRO A 211 -23.54 -4.14 -4.21
N MET A 212 -22.84 -5.19 -4.66
CA MET A 212 -22.02 -6.04 -3.77
C MET A 212 -20.84 -5.29 -3.15
N ASP A 213 -20.48 -4.15 -3.73
CA ASP A 213 -19.48 -3.20 -3.21
C ASP A 213 -18.15 -3.84 -2.77
N CYS A 214 -17.55 -4.65 -3.64
CA CYS A 214 -16.36 -5.45 -3.29
C CYS A 214 -15.11 -4.62 -2.92
N VAL A 215 -15.06 -3.33 -3.25
CA VAL A 215 -13.98 -2.42 -2.79
C VAL A 215 -14.39 -1.54 -1.60
N SER A 216 -15.62 -1.74 -1.09
CA SER A 216 -16.21 -0.98 0.01
C SER A 216 -16.23 0.53 -0.27
N ALA A 217 -16.61 0.91 -1.49
CA ALA A 217 -16.66 2.30 -1.93
C ALA A 217 -17.53 3.14 -1.00
N ILE A 218 -18.73 2.67 -0.63
CA ILE A 218 -19.67 3.47 0.18
C ILE A 218 -19.11 3.82 1.57
N ALA A 219 -18.26 2.95 2.12
CA ALA A 219 -17.72 3.09 3.47
C ALA A 219 -16.32 3.74 3.52
N ARG A 220 -15.56 3.68 2.42
CA ARG A 220 -14.12 4.02 2.40
C ARG A 220 -13.74 5.05 1.35
N SER A 221 -14.70 5.73 0.74
CA SER A 221 -14.47 6.83 -0.18
C SER A 221 -15.44 8.00 0.06
N ASP A 222 -14.97 9.21 -0.23
CA ASP A 222 -15.77 10.43 -0.17
C ASP A 222 -16.67 10.54 -1.41
N CYS A 223 -16.21 10.04 -2.55
CA CYS A 223 -17.01 9.84 -3.76
C CYS A 223 -17.05 8.35 -4.11
N SER A 224 -18.22 7.74 -3.88
CA SER A 224 -18.49 6.33 -4.22
C SER A 224 -19.23 6.24 -5.55
N ILE A 225 -18.70 5.42 -6.46
CA ILE A 225 -19.30 5.14 -7.76
C ILE A 225 -19.75 3.68 -7.75
N ILE A 226 -21.05 3.43 -7.72
CA ILE A 226 -21.60 2.07 -7.61
C ILE A 226 -22.49 1.80 -8.83
N GLY A 227 -22.08 0.84 -9.65
CA GLY A 227 -22.79 0.44 -10.85
C GLY A 227 -24.16 -0.18 -10.53
N THR A 228 -25.12 0.08 -11.42
CA THR A 228 -26.47 -0.50 -11.38
C THR A 228 -27.04 -0.56 -12.79
N TRP A 229 -28.20 -1.19 -12.94
CA TRP A 229 -29.00 -1.19 -14.15
C TRP A 229 -30.37 -0.54 -13.87
N ARG A 230 -31.13 -0.24 -14.93
CA ARG A 230 -32.45 0.42 -14.83
C ARG A 230 -33.58 -0.32 -15.55
N ASP A 231 -33.25 -1.42 -16.22
CA ASP A 231 -34.16 -2.31 -16.93
C ASP A 231 -34.46 -3.56 -16.07
N GLN A 232 -35.12 -4.55 -16.68
CA GLN A 232 -35.54 -5.77 -15.99
C GLN A 232 -34.38 -6.75 -15.81
N VAL A 233 -34.39 -7.51 -14.72
CA VAL A 233 -33.48 -8.64 -14.53
C VAL A 233 -33.74 -9.69 -15.62
N ARG A 234 -32.67 -10.15 -16.26
CA ARG A 234 -32.74 -11.19 -17.29
C ARG A 234 -32.90 -12.56 -16.63
N ILE A 235 -33.95 -13.30 -16.99
CA ILE A 235 -34.27 -14.61 -16.40
C ILE A 235 -34.18 -15.70 -17.47
N ASP A 236 -33.26 -16.64 -17.29
CA ASP A 236 -33.17 -17.88 -18.07
C ASP A 236 -33.93 -19.00 -17.36
N GLN A 237 -35.09 -19.37 -17.88
CA GLN A 237 -35.94 -20.40 -17.31
C GLN A 237 -35.31 -21.81 -17.33
N ALA A 238 -34.43 -22.10 -18.28
CA ALA A 238 -33.75 -23.39 -18.34
C ALA A 238 -32.73 -23.50 -17.18
N ALA A 239 -31.98 -22.43 -16.93
CA ALA A 239 -31.07 -22.37 -15.78
C ALA A 239 -31.85 -22.47 -14.46
N VAL A 240 -32.97 -21.77 -14.29
CA VAL A 240 -33.82 -21.84 -13.09
C VAL A 240 -34.27 -23.27 -12.79
N ASN A 241 -34.68 -24.04 -13.80
CA ASN A 241 -35.08 -25.44 -13.60
C ASN A 241 -33.91 -26.39 -13.28
N ALA A 242 -32.67 -25.98 -13.53
CA ALA A 242 -31.47 -26.78 -13.25
C ALA A 242 -30.89 -26.53 -11.84
N TYR A 243 -31.26 -25.42 -11.17
CA TYR A 243 -30.90 -25.10 -9.78
C TYR A 243 -31.87 -25.79 -8.79
#